data_AF-A0A3P7KP82-F1
#
_entry.id   AF-A0A3P7KP82-F1
#
_cell.length_a   1.000
_cell.length_b   1.000
_cell.length_c   1.000
_cell.angle_alpha   90.00
_cell.angle_beta   90.00
_cell.angle_gamma   90.00
#
_symmetry.space_group_name_H-M   'P 1'
#
loop_
_entity.id
_entity.type
_entity.pdbx_description
1 polymer ?
#
loop_
_entity_poly.entity_id
_entity_poly.type
_entity_poly.pdbx_seq_one_letter_code
_entity_poly.pdbx_strand_id
1 'polypeptide(L)'
;NKFSFIAKKCFRVESATIFVPSGTDLDYVRSHQTETDEIAKRVERQWKDVSVLGGSVVDEHLGTIVEDTLRKWANDKEKLANTACLPTLEHDNSSSLLSEVAEDDEETSGMQTVLSNITEEKEFQISEHSTLNESVKLKETPESSLSPRERLLMDSVIHMGHWLTETERDASLTVDLADLENIKNAIMQMQGFIDQLKMRHLDLLRIMDESQSKVVRERSEVMAVECNKILNECQRRKVTLTKMLEESRIWDRLRKSLTTWLTDVQKKVIDASKVDRADTETLKKELNEIQGIAEIAGEMKLRMDELNERSNALLDNYRADEGHNLSHTISKLNALWSKFNDK
;
A
#
# COMPACT_ATOMS: atom_id res chain seq x y z
N ASN A 1 1.73 -31.77 -11.29
CA ASN A 1 2.03 -30.55 -10.51
C ASN A 1 1.60 -30.53 -9.03
N LYS A 2 0.76 -31.44 -8.50
CA LYS A 2 0.45 -31.50 -7.05
C LYS A 2 1.65 -31.86 -6.15
N PHE A 3 2.60 -32.69 -6.63
CA PHE A 3 3.81 -33.06 -5.89
C PHE A 3 4.78 -31.89 -5.64
N SER A 4 4.94 -30.98 -6.60
CA SER A 4 5.77 -29.78 -6.45
C SER A 4 5.18 -28.80 -5.42
N PHE A 5 3.85 -28.70 -5.36
CA PHE A 5 3.14 -27.86 -4.40
C PHE A 5 3.32 -28.33 -2.95
N ILE A 6 3.22 -29.65 -2.71
CA ILE A 6 3.40 -30.24 -1.38
C ILE A 6 4.87 -30.20 -0.95
N ALA A 7 5.81 -30.48 -1.87
CA ALA A 7 7.24 -30.35 -1.62
C ALA A 7 7.67 -28.91 -1.29
N LYS A 8 7.06 -27.90 -1.93
CA LYS A 8 7.27 -26.48 -1.61
C LYS A 8 6.65 -26.08 -0.25
N LYS A 9 5.49 -26.64 0.12
CA LYS A 9 4.90 -26.42 1.45
C LYS A 9 5.73 -27.07 2.56
N CYS A 10 6.26 -28.28 2.37
CA CYS A 10 7.16 -28.92 3.34
C CYS A 10 8.49 -28.17 3.48
N PHE A 11 9.05 -27.65 2.39
CA PHE A 11 10.27 -26.81 2.46
C PHE A 11 10.03 -25.49 3.20
N ARG A 12 8.81 -24.93 3.11
CA ARG A 12 8.37 -23.76 3.87
C ARG A 12 8.25 -24.02 5.37
N VAL A 13 8.02 -25.27 5.78
CA VAL A 13 7.98 -25.68 7.20
C VAL A 13 9.40 -25.76 7.78
N GLU A 14 10.41 -26.13 6.98
CA GLU A 14 11.80 -26.29 7.46
C GLU A 14 12.65 -25.01 7.44
N SER A 15 12.34 -24.03 6.59
CA SER A 15 13.14 -22.80 6.45
C SER A 15 12.68 -21.65 7.34
N ALA A 16 11.63 -21.85 8.14
CA ALA A 16 11.09 -20.85 9.03
C ALA A 16 11.55 -21.07 10.47
N THR A 17 12.67 -20.46 10.84
CA THR A 17 13.06 -20.29 12.26
C THR A 17 12.13 -19.34 13.04
N ILE A 18 11.08 -18.79 12.41
CA ILE A 18 10.16 -17.81 13.01
C ILE A 18 8.68 -18.11 12.70
N PHE A 19 8.35 -19.08 11.84
CA PHE A 19 6.95 -19.36 11.48
C PHE A 19 6.50 -20.70 12.05
N VAL A 20 5.72 -20.63 13.14
CA VAL A 20 4.91 -21.76 13.60
C VAL A 20 3.72 -21.85 12.65
N PRO A 21 3.57 -22.93 11.86
CA PRO A 21 2.42 -23.08 10.97
C PRO A 21 1.13 -23.02 11.78
N SER A 22 0.12 -22.30 11.27
CA SER A 22 -1.20 -22.27 11.89
C SER A 22 -1.78 -23.69 11.92
N GLY A 23 -2.54 -24.06 12.95
CA GLY A 23 -3.20 -25.38 13.02
C GLY A 23 -4.03 -25.69 11.76
N THR A 24 -4.59 -24.64 11.14
CA THR A 24 -5.33 -24.69 9.89
C THR A 24 -4.48 -25.12 8.68
N ASP A 25 -3.20 -24.76 8.64
CA ASP A 25 -2.28 -25.18 7.57
C ASP A 25 -1.92 -26.67 7.69
N LEU A 26 -1.78 -27.18 8.92
CA LEU A 26 -1.53 -28.59 9.19
C LEU A 26 -2.77 -29.45 8.89
N ASP A 27 -3.96 -28.96 9.23
CA ASP A 27 -5.23 -29.64 8.93
C ASP A 27 -5.53 -29.67 7.41
N TYR A 28 -5.15 -28.62 6.68
CA TYR A 28 -5.20 -28.61 5.22
C TYR A 28 -4.28 -29.68 4.62
N VAL A 29 -3.04 -29.82 5.11
CA VAL A 29 -2.11 -30.84 4.61
C VAL A 29 -2.60 -32.25 4.98
N ARG A 30 -3.19 -32.42 6.17
CA ARG A 30 -3.75 -33.70 6.63
C ARG A 30 -4.95 -34.16 5.80
N SER A 31 -5.88 -33.27 5.49
CA SER A 31 -7.06 -33.59 4.66
C SER A 31 -6.70 -34.08 3.25
N HIS A 32 -5.52 -33.72 2.75
CA HIS A 32 -5.03 -34.11 1.41
C HIS A 32 -3.98 -35.24 1.44
N GLN A 33 -3.65 -35.78 2.63
CA GLN A 33 -2.67 -36.85 2.78
C GLN A 33 -3.09 -38.13 2.06
N THR A 34 -4.35 -38.54 2.22
CA THR A 34 -4.90 -39.76 1.61
C THR A 34 -4.88 -39.68 0.09
N GLU A 35 -5.25 -38.52 -0.47
CA GLU A 35 -5.18 -38.27 -1.91
C GLU A 35 -3.74 -38.36 -2.42
N THR A 36 -2.79 -37.78 -1.68
CA THR A 36 -1.37 -37.80 -2.05
C THR A 36 -0.77 -39.20 -1.99
N ASP A 37 -1.18 -40.00 -1.00
CA ASP A 37 -0.82 -41.42 -0.88
C ASP A 37 -1.34 -42.25 -2.06
N GLU A 38 -2.57 -42.00 -2.52
CA GLU A 38 -3.12 -42.69 -3.68
C GLU A 38 -2.35 -42.36 -4.97
N ILE A 39 -1.94 -41.10 -5.14
CA ILE A 39 -1.13 -40.69 -6.29
C ILE A 39 0.27 -41.32 -6.19
N ALA A 40 0.91 -41.32 -5.01
CA ALA A 40 2.20 -41.97 -4.81
C ALA A 40 2.15 -43.47 -5.14
N LYS A 41 1.12 -44.19 -4.67
CA LYS A 41 0.89 -45.61 -4.99
C LYS A 41 0.60 -45.85 -6.48
N ARG A 42 -0.01 -44.89 -7.16
CA ARG A 42 -0.27 -44.97 -8.61
C ARG A 42 1.01 -44.79 -9.41
N VAL A 43 1.83 -43.81 -9.04
CA VAL A 43 3.15 -43.57 -9.62
C VAL A 43 4.06 -44.77 -9.41
N GLU A 44 4.09 -45.34 -8.20
CA GLU A 44 4.89 -46.54 -7.90
C GLU A 44 4.45 -47.75 -8.74
N ARG A 45 3.14 -47.98 -8.88
CA ARG A 45 2.61 -49.08 -9.73
C ARG A 45 2.94 -48.87 -11.20
N GLN A 46 2.68 -47.68 -11.73
CA GLN A 46 2.98 -47.35 -13.13
C GLN A 46 4.49 -47.45 -13.41
N TRP A 47 5.33 -47.05 -12.47
CA TRP A 47 6.78 -47.19 -12.58
C TRP A 47 7.23 -48.66 -12.59
N LYS A 48 6.66 -49.49 -11.71
CA LYS A 48 6.93 -50.95 -11.70
C LYS A 48 6.48 -51.60 -13.00
N ASP A 49 5.30 -51.24 -13.51
CA ASP A 49 4.79 -51.78 -14.78
C ASP A 49 5.73 -51.41 -15.95
N VAL A 50 6.18 -50.15 -16.02
CA VAL A 50 7.15 -49.67 -17.03
C VAL A 50 8.52 -50.33 -16.88
N SER A 51 8.95 -50.61 -15.64
CA SER A 51 10.25 -51.25 -15.36
C SER A 51 10.25 -52.76 -15.66
N VAL A 52 9.10 -53.43 -15.58
CA VAL A 52 8.94 -54.88 -15.84
C VAL A 52 8.70 -55.17 -17.32
N LEU A 53 8.08 -54.24 -18.06
CA LEU A 53 7.97 -54.27 -19.52
C LEU A 53 9.33 -53.91 -20.15
N GLY A 54 10.29 -54.82 -20.04
CA GLY A 54 11.68 -54.70 -20.51
C GLY A 54 11.86 -54.57 -22.03
N GLY A 55 11.28 -53.53 -22.63
CA GLY A 55 11.36 -53.23 -24.07
C GLY A 55 11.52 -51.74 -24.41
N SER A 56 11.55 -50.84 -23.42
CA SER A 56 11.85 -49.43 -23.62
C SER A 56 13.15 -49.10 -22.89
N VAL A 57 14.03 -48.33 -23.51
CA VAL A 57 15.16 -47.69 -22.82
C VAL A 57 14.55 -46.74 -21.80
N VAL A 58 14.28 -47.24 -20.60
CA VAL A 58 13.83 -46.43 -19.47
C VAL A 58 15.02 -45.56 -19.10
N ASP A 59 14.87 -44.25 -19.31
CA ASP A 59 15.86 -43.25 -18.94
C ASP A 59 16.21 -43.41 -17.46
N GLU A 60 17.46 -43.82 -17.17
CA GLU A 60 17.97 -43.99 -15.80
C GLU A 60 17.80 -42.71 -14.97
N HIS A 61 17.82 -41.55 -15.62
CA HIS A 61 17.58 -40.26 -14.99
C HIS A 61 16.14 -40.14 -14.48
N LEU A 62 15.16 -40.58 -15.28
CA LEU A 62 13.74 -40.54 -14.91
C LEU A 62 13.45 -41.51 -13.76
N GLY A 63 14.12 -42.67 -13.71
CA GLY A 63 14.02 -43.60 -12.60
C GLY A 63 14.54 -43.03 -11.29
N THR A 64 15.69 -42.35 -11.36
CA THR A 64 16.25 -41.66 -10.19
C THR A 64 15.27 -40.60 -9.66
N ILE A 65 14.64 -39.81 -10.54
CA ILE A 65 13.66 -38.78 -10.15
C ILE A 65 12.42 -39.39 -9.48
N VAL A 66 11.90 -40.50 -10.01
CA VAL A 66 10.72 -41.17 -9.45
C VAL A 66 11.03 -41.76 -8.07
N GLU A 67 12.16 -42.42 -7.91
CA GLU A 67 12.59 -42.99 -6.63
C GLU A 67 12.87 -41.92 -5.58
N ASP A 68 13.54 -40.82 -5.94
CA ASP A 68 13.80 -39.70 -5.04
C ASP A 68 12.50 -39.00 -4.62
N THR A 69 11.54 -38.87 -5.53
CA THR A 69 10.24 -38.26 -5.23
C THR A 69 9.42 -39.13 -4.27
N LEU A 70 9.40 -40.44 -4.47
CA LEU A 70 8.72 -41.39 -3.59
C LEU A 70 9.38 -41.45 -2.20
N ARG A 71 10.72 -41.43 -2.16
CA ARG A 71 11.49 -41.38 -0.90
C ARG A 71 11.23 -40.09 -0.13
N LYS A 72 11.20 -38.95 -0.82
CA LYS A 72 10.90 -37.66 -0.22
C LYS A 72 9.48 -37.64 0.36
N TRP A 73 8.49 -38.16 -0.36
CA TRP A 73 7.12 -38.30 0.15
C TRP A 73 7.05 -39.18 1.41
N ALA A 74 7.76 -40.31 1.43
CA ALA A 74 7.81 -41.18 2.61
C ALA A 74 8.40 -40.45 3.83
N ASN A 75 9.47 -39.68 3.64
CA ASN A 75 10.09 -38.89 4.70
C ASN A 75 9.16 -37.76 5.19
N ASP A 76 8.51 -37.04 4.28
CA ASP A 76 7.60 -35.95 4.62
C ASP A 76 6.36 -36.48 5.36
N LYS A 77 5.86 -37.66 4.97
CA LYS A 77 4.78 -38.37 5.66
C LYS A 77 5.14 -38.78 7.09
N GLU A 78 6.37 -39.28 7.30
CA GLU A 78 6.88 -39.63 8.62
C GLU A 78 7.02 -38.38 9.51
N LYS A 79 7.53 -37.28 8.96
CA LYS A 79 7.62 -35.98 9.66
C LYS A 79 6.23 -35.43 10.02
N LEU A 80 5.25 -35.56 9.14
CA LEU A 80 3.86 -35.15 9.40
C LEU A 80 3.25 -35.96 10.55
N ALA A 81 3.53 -37.26 10.61
CA ALA A 81 3.10 -38.13 11.70
C ALA A 81 3.80 -37.78 13.03
N ASN A 82 5.09 -37.44 13.00
CA ASN A 82 5.85 -37.07 14.19
C ASN A 82 5.46 -35.70 14.75
N THR A 83 5.03 -34.76 13.89
CA THR A 83 4.53 -33.44 14.31
C THR A 83 3.13 -33.52 14.95
N ALA A 84 2.42 -34.65 14.79
CA ALA A 84 1.10 -34.88 15.37
C ALA A 84 1.09 -35.18 16.88
N CYS A 85 2.27 -35.31 17.52
CA CYS A 85 2.38 -35.55 18.98
C CYS A 85 2.62 -34.27 19.81
N LEU A 86 2.61 -33.08 19.20
CA LEU A 86 2.73 -31.82 19.94
C LEU A 86 1.34 -31.22 20.21
N PRO A 87 0.99 -30.87 21.47
CA PRO A 87 -0.29 -30.23 21.77
C PRO A 87 -0.34 -28.86 21.10
N THR A 88 -1.22 -28.69 20.13
CA THR A 88 -1.63 -27.36 19.64
C THR A 88 -2.32 -26.62 20.79
N LEU A 89 -1.80 -25.44 21.13
CA LEU A 89 -2.41 -24.52 22.10
C LEU A 89 -3.88 -24.28 21.72
N GLU A 90 -4.76 -24.80 22.55
CA GLU A 90 -6.19 -24.49 22.53
C GLU A 90 -6.37 -23.00 22.84
N HIS A 91 -6.99 -22.27 21.91
CA HIS A 91 -7.69 -21.05 22.27
C HIS A 91 -9.04 -21.49 22.84
N ASP A 92 -9.26 -21.13 24.10
CA ASP A 92 -10.44 -21.46 24.89
C ASP A 92 -11.75 -21.26 24.13
N ASN A 93 -12.52 -22.35 24.09
CA ASN A 93 -13.96 -22.32 23.90
C ASN A 93 -14.63 -21.59 25.07
N SER A 94 -15.62 -20.75 24.76
CA SER A 94 -16.83 -20.68 25.59
C SER A 94 -18.04 -20.63 24.67
N SER A 95 -18.52 -21.85 24.41
CA SER A 95 -19.77 -22.22 23.75
C SER A 95 -20.95 -22.10 24.72
N SER A 96 -22.17 -22.20 24.17
CA SER A 96 -23.47 -22.55 24.77
C SER A 96 -24.44 -21.35 24.76
N LEU A 97 -25.60 -21.37 24.09
CA LEU A 97 -26.57 -22.46 23.91
C LEU A 97 -27.33 -22.31 22.58
N LEU A 98 -27.46 -23.43 21.85
CA LEU A 98 -28.66 -23.70 21.04
C LEU A 98 -29.61 -24.52 21.92
N SER A 99 -30.85 -24.06 22.04
CA SER A 99 -32.00 -24.90 22.38
C SER A 99 -33.13 -24.51 21.44
N GLU A 100 -33.57 -25.48 20.64
CA GLU A 100 -34.86 -25.46 19.95
C GLU A 100 -36.01 -25.36 20.95
N VAL A 101 -37.13 -24.75 20.55
CA VAL A 101 -38.47 -25.37 20.44
C VAL A 101 -39.55 -24.30 20.22
N ALA A 102 -40.43 -24.61 19.26
CA ALA A 102 -41.85 -24.23 19.10
C ALA A 102 -42.28 -22.95 18.36
N GLU A 103 -43.29 -23.22 17.54
CA GLU A 103 -44.09 -22.40 16.63
C GLU A 103 -45.08 -21.44 17.34
N ASP A 104 -45.68 -20.61 16.48
CA ASP A 104 -46.96 -19.90 16.57
C ASP A 104 -47.02 -18.43 17.06
N ASP A 105 -47.40 -17.63 16.06
CA ASP A 105 -48.50 -16.66 16.01
C ASP A 105 -48.36 -15.18 16.43
N GLU A 106 -48.76 -14.39 15.42
CA GLU A 106 -49.63 -13.21 15.43
C GLU A 106 -49.16 -11.80 15.88
N GLU A 107 -49.47 -10.90 14.93
CA GLU A 107 -50.06 -9.56 15.09
C GLU A 107 -49.23 -8.34 15.54
N THR A 108 -49.10 -7.43 14.57
CA THR A 108 -49.42 -5.99 14.64
C THR A 108 -49.61 -5.34 16.00
N SER A 109 -48.95 -4.20 16.21
CA SER A 109 -49.60 -2.89 16.41
C SER A 109 -48.60 -1.89 16.98
N GLY A 110 -48.63 -0.66 16.46
CA GLY A 110 -47.82 0.43 16.98
C GLY A 110 -48.30 0.97 18.32
N MET A 111 -47.51 1.86 18.92
CA MET A 111 -47.98 3.22 19.24
C MET A 111 -46.84 4.05 19.84
N GLN A 112 -46.67 5.19 19.16
CA GLN A 112 -46.20 6.47 19.62
C GLN A 112 -46.80 6.84 21.00
N THR A 113 -46.01 7.41 21.92
CA THR A 113 -46.56 8.38 22.88
C THR A 113 -45.57 9.51 23.16
N VAL A 114 -46.15 10.69 22.99
CA VAL A 114 -45.69 12.06 23.02
C VAL A 114 -45.53 12.56 24.47
N LEU A 115 -44.45 13.33 24.68
CA LEU A 115 -44.27 14.54 25.52
C LEU A 115 -45.28 14.88 26.63
N SER A 116 -44.74 15.37 27.77
CA SER A 116 -44.86 16.78 28.23
C SER A 116 -44.33 16.91 29.68
N ASN A 117 -43.23 17.62 29.94
CA ASN A 117 -43.15 19.04 30.36
C ASN A 117 -43.33 19.21 31.89
N ILE A 118 -42.62 20.01 32.70
CA ILE A 118 -41.68 21.15 32.57
C ILE A 118 -41.02 21.28 33.96
N THR A 119 -39.74 21.60 34.09
CA THR A 119 -39.29 22.73 34.94
C THR A 119 -37.90 23.21 34.48
N GLU A 120 -37.80 24.52 34.37
CA GLU A 120 -36.69 25.32 33.85
C GLU A 120 -35.44 25.22 34.73
N GLU A 121 -34.29 24.91 34.14
CA GLU A 121 -33.01 25.51 34.55
C GLU A 121 -32.14 25.70 33.28
N LYS A 122 -31.58 26.90 33.19
CA LYS A 122 -31.04 27.54 32.00
C LYS A 122 -29.60 27.85 32.28
N GLU A 123 -28.64 27.00 31.89
CA GLU A 123 -27.18 27.28 31.80
C GLU A 123 -26.54 26.09 31.04
N PHE A 124 -25.53 26.17 30.18
CA PHE A 124 -24.80 27.23 29.49
C PHE A 124 -24.01 26.52 28.37
N GLN A 125 -23.99 27.07 27.16
CA GLN A 125 -22.99 26.72 26.16
C GLN A 125 -21.64 27.29 26.64
N ILE A 126 -20.65 26.42 26.86
CA ILE A 126 -19.29 26.84 27.21
C ILE A 126 -18.58 27.24 25.91
N SER A 127 -18.83 28.49 25.54
CA SER A 127 -17.92 29.35 24.80
C SER A 127 -16.82 29.85 25.76
N GLU A 128 -15.59 29.79 25.27
CA GLU A 128 -14.44 30.66 25.57
C GLU A 128 -14.31 31.28 26.98
N HIS A 129 -13.29 30.88 27.73
CA HIS A 129 -12.13 31.73 28.03
C HIS A 129 -11.17 31.13 29.10
N SER A 130 -9.90 31.52 28.97
CA SER A 130 -8.97 31.88 30.06
C SER A 130 -7.98 30.85 30.61
N THR A 131 -6.72 31.03 30.21
CA THR A 131 -5.69 31.35 31.22
C THR A 131 -4.83 32.49 30.70
N LEU A 132 -4.96 33.63 31.36
CA LEU A 132 -4.22 34.87 31.15
C LEU A 132 -2.72 34.66 31.39
N ASN A 133 -1.88 35.37 30.64
CA ASN A 133 -0.89 36.23 31.29
C ASN A 133 -0.53 37.45 30.43
N GLU A 134 -0.80 38.59 31.05
CA GLU A 134 -0.15 39.90 30.90
C GLU A 134 -0.42 40.72 29.64
N SER A 135 -1.58 41.37 29.70
CA SER A 135 -1.92 42.60 29.02
C SER A 135 -0.91 43.72 29.32
N VAL A 136 0.09 43.88 28.45
CA VAL A 136 0.60 45.22 28.15
C VAL A 136 -0.53 45.92 27.38
N LYS A 137 -1.28 46.77 28.06
CA LYS A 137 -2.15 47.77 27.41
C LYS A 137 -1.29 48.62 26.49
N LEU A 138 -1.17 48.21 25.23
CA LEU A 138 -0.87 49.12 24.14
C LEU A 138 -2.03 50.11 24.13
N LYS A 139 -1.76 51.27 24.70
CA LYS A 139 -2.58 52.47 24.64
C LYS A 139 -3.11 52.56 23.20
N GLU A 140 -4.40 52.31 23.01
CA GLU A 140 -5.13 52.68 21.80
C GLU A 140 -5.04 54.20 21.71
N THR A 141 -3.92 54.67 21.14
CA THR A 141 -3.81 56.02 20.66
C THR A 141 -4.79 56.14 19.49
N PRO A 142 -5.64 57.18 19.50
CA PRO A 142 -6.69 57.35 18.51
C PRO A 142 -6.09 57.26 17.13
N GLU A 143 -6.72 56.50 16.24
CA GLU A 143 -6.33 56.33 14.84
C GLU A 143 -5.82 57.65 14.29
N SER A 144 -4.49 57.79 14.25
CA SER A 144 -3.84 58.89 13.58
C SER A 144 -4.20 58.71 12.12
N SER A 145 -5.14 59.52 11.61
CA SER A 145 -5.67 59.44 10.26
C SER A 145 -4.51 59.29 9.29
N LEU A 146 -4.27 58.06 8.82
CA LEU A 146 -3.17 57.77 7.93
C LEU A 146 -3.32 58.66 6.70
N SER A 147 -2.20 59.22 6.24
CA SER A 147 -2.23 59.98 4.99
C SER A 147 -2.79 59.10 3.87
N PRO A 148 -3.41 59.67 2.81
CA PRO A 148 -3.91 58.87 1.69
C PRO A 148 -2.84 57.92 1.10
N ARG A 149 -1.57 58.34 1.08
CA ARG A 149 -0.45 57.50 0.66
C ARG A 149 -0.21 56.33 1.62
N GLU A 150 -0.18 56.58 2.92
CA GLU A 150 0.04 55.54 3.93
C GLU A 150 -1.11 54.53 3.99
N ARG A 151 -2.35 54.96 3.69
CA ARG A 151 -3.49 54.04 3.54
C ARG A 151 -3.29 53.07 2.38
N LEU A 152 -2.87 53.55 1.22
CA LEU A 152 -2.59 52.67 0.08
C LEU A 152 -1.46 51.67 0.37
N LEU A 153 -0.42 52.10 1.10
CA LEU A 153 0.65 51.20 1.53
C LEU A 153 0.11 50.14 2.51
N MET A 154 -0.70 50.53 3.49
CA MET A 154 -1.34 49.61 4.43
C MET A 154 -2.25 48.60 3.71
N ASP A 155 -3.10 49.06 2.80
CA ASP A 155 -4.00 48.20 2.02
C ASP A 155 -3.21 47.17 1.20
N SER A 156 -2.07 47.59 0.62
CA SER A 156 -1.16 46.67 -0.08
C SER A 156 -0.59 45.60 0.84
N VAL A 157 -0.23 45.95 2.09
CA VAL A 157 0.29 44.99 3.08
C VAL A 157 -0.79 44.00 3.52
N ILE A 158 -2.03 44.48 3.74
CA ILE A 158 -3.18 43.63 4.09
C ILE A 158 -3.48 42.65 2.95
N HIS A 159 -3.51 43.14 1.70
CA HIS A 159 -3.74 42.30 0.54
C HIS A 159 -2.65 41.22 0.39
N MET A 160 -1.38 41.57 0.63
CA MET A 160 -0.29 40.60 0.68
C MET A 160 -0.51 39.54 1.77
N GLY A 161 -0.99 39.91 2.96
CA GLY A 161 -1.27 38.95 4.03
C GLY A 161 -2.33 37.91 3.69
N HIS A 162 -3.41 38.33 3.03
CA HIS A 162 -4.42 37.39 2.53
C HIS A 162 -3.83 36.43 1.50
N TRP A 163 -3.07 36.97 0.54
CA TRP A 163 -2.41 36.16 -0.47
C TRP A 163 -1.39 35.18 0.12
N LEU A 164 -0.63 35.58 1.15
CA LEU A 164 0.28 34.68 1.86
C LEU A 164 -0.46 33.52 2.53
N THR A 165 -1.60 33.80 3.17
CA THR A 165 -2.42 32.76 3.81
C THR A 165 -2.95 31.76 2.79
N GLU A 166 -3.40 32.24 1.62
CA GLU A 166 -3.83 31.39 0.51
C GLU A 166 -2.67 30.55 -0.04
N THR A 167 -1.49 31.15 -0.18
CA THR A 167 -0.28 30.49 -0.67
C THR A 167 0.20 29.40 0.28
N GLU A 168 0.21 29.65 1.59
CA GLU A 168 0.56 28.65 2.62
C GLU A 168 -0.41 27.45 2.57
N ARG A 169 -1.72 27.73 2.43
CA ARG A 169 -2.74 26.69 2.25
C ARG A 169 -2.48 25.85 1.00
N ASP A 170 -2.26 26.50 -0.15
CA ASP A 170 -2.03 25.80 -1.42
C ASP A 170 -0.70 25.04 -1.45
N ALA A 171 0.33 25.55 -0.78
CA ALA A 171 1.61 24.86 -0.63
C ALA A 171 1.54 23.60 0.24
N SER A 172 0.50 23.49 1.08
CA SER A 172 0.26 22.37 1.97
C SER A 172 -0.59 21.25 1.34
N LEU A 173 -1.01 21.40 0.08
CA LEU A 173 -1.80 20.37 -0.61
C LEU A 173 -0.99 19.08 -0.83
N THR A 174 -1.68 17.96 -0.66
CA THR A 174 -1.15 16.62 -0.82
C THR A 174 -1.15 16.21 -2.31
N VAL A 175 -0.26 15.29 -2.66
CA VAL A 175 -0.17 14.71 -4.00
C VAL A 175 -0.36 13.20 -3.95
N ASP A 176 -0.82 12.61 -5.06
CA ASP A 176 -0.85 11.15 -5.20
C ASP A 176 0.53 10.62 -5.58
N LEU A 177 1.07 9.71 -4.75
CA LEU A 177 2.39 9.11 -4.95
C LEU A 177 2.51 8.32 -6.26
N ALA A 178 1.39 7.82 -6.80
CA ALA A 178 1.33 7.08 -8.05
C ALA A 178 1.16 7.97 -9.31
N ASP A 179 0.85 9.26 -9.15
CA ASP A 179 0.62 10.19 -10.26
C ASP A 179 1.82 11.12 -10.48
N LEU A 180 2.68 10.73 -11.41
CA LEU A 180 3.88 11.49 -11.77
C LEU A 180 3.58 12.89 -12.30
N GLU A 181 2.45 13.08 -12.97
CA GLU A 181 2.10 14.39 -13.55
C GLU A 181 1.57 15.31 -12.46
N ASN A 182 0.78 14.80 -11.51
CA ASN A 182 0.35 15.54 -10.34
C ASN A 182 1.56 16.02 -9.50
N ILE A 183 2.52 15.14 -9.21
CA ILE A 183 3.76 15.50 -8.48
C ILE A 183 4.55 16.58 -9.25
N LYS A 184 4.70 16.43 -10.56
CA LYS A 184 5.42 17.40 -11.41
C LYS A 184 4.73 18.76 -11.43
N ASN A 185 3.40 18.78 -11.54
CA ASN A 185 2.61 20.02 -11.48
C ASN A 185 2.77 20.72 -10.13
N ALA A 186 2.74 19.98 -9.03
CA ALA A 186 3.00 20.52 -7.70
C ALA A 186 4.40 21.14 -7.58
N ILE A 187 5.44 20.52 -8.16
CA ILE A 187 6.81 21.09 -8.19
C ILE A 187 6.83 22.43 -8.94
N MET A 188 6.15 22.50 -10.10
CA MET A 188 6.08 23.73 -10.89
C MET A 188 5.30 24.82 -10.14
N GLN A 189 4.21 24.46 -9.48
CA GLN A 189 3.43 25.38 -8.64
C GLN A 189 4.28 25.92 -7.49
N MET A 190 5.04 25.06 -6.78
CA MET A 190 5.94 25.50 -5.72
C MET A 190 7.00 26.48 -6.24
N GLN A 191 7.55 26.22 -7.44
CA GLN A 191 8.48 27.16 -8.06
C GLN A 191 7.82 28.51 -8.35
N GLY A 192 6.59 28.51 -8.89
CA GLY A 192 5.82 29.72 -9.12
C GLY A 192 5.56 30.52 -7.84
N PHE A 193 5.25 29.85 -6.73
CA PHE A 193 5.11 30.50 -5.42
C PHE A 193 6.44 31.06 -4.92
N ILE A 194 7.54 30.31 -5.02
CA ILE A 194 8.87 30.79 -4.62
C ILE A 194 9.25 32.08 -5.34
N ASP A 195 8.99 32.16 -6.64
CA ASP A 195 9.34 33.35 -7.43
C ASP A 195 8.46 34.55 -7.06
N GLN A 196 7.16 34.33 -6.86
CA GLN A 196 6.24 35.37 -6.41
C GLN A 196 6.57 35.85 -4.99
N LEU A 197 6.86 34.94 -4.06
CA LEU A 197 7.24 35.26 -2.68
C LEU A 197 8.51 36.11 -2.61
N LYS A 198 9.52 35.82 -3.45
CA LYS A 198 10.73 36.66 -3.53
C LYS A 198 10.42 38.07 -3.99
N MET A 199 9.56 38.24 -4.99
CA MET A 199 9.14 39.56 -5.47
C MET A 199 8.35 40.32 -4.41
N ARG A 200 7.39 39.66 -3.75
CA ARG A 200 6.60 40.26 -2.67
C ARG A 200 7.43 40.62 -1.44
N HIS A 201 8.46 39.84 -1.13
CA HIS A 201 9.39 40.16 -0.06
C HIS A 201 10.13 41.48 -0.35
N LEU A 202 10.60 41.68 -1.58
CA LEU A 202 11.19 42.95 -2.01
C LEU A 202 10.20 44.11 -1.97
N ASP A 203 8.94 43.88 -2.37
CA ASP A 203 7.87 44.87 -2.26
C ASP A 203 7.63 45.31 -0.80
N LEU A 204 7.66 44.38 0.16
CA LEU A 204 7.49 44.68 1.58
C LEU A 204 8.66 45.50 2.14
N LEU A 205 9.90 45.17 1.76
CA LEU A 205 11.08 45.96 2.12
C LEU A 205 10.98 47.39 1.55
N ARG A 206 10.52 47.53 0.30
CA ARG A 206 10.27 48.85 -0.30
C ARG A 206 9.23 49.65 0.48
N ILE A 207 8.13 49.03 0.92
CA ILE A 207 7.10 49.70 1.73
C ILE A 207 7.68 50.15 3.08
N MET A 208 8.52 49.32 3.71
CA MET A 208 9.21 49.68 4.96
C MET A 208 10.12 50.90 4.79
N ASP A 209 10.85 50.99 3.66
CA ASP A 209 11.76 52.09 3.37
C ASP A 209 11.03 53.39 2.99
N GLU A 210 9.90 53.29 2.28
CA GLU A 210 9.15 54.44 1.80
C GLU A 210 8.21 55.05 2.85
N SER A 211 7.65 54.23 3.73
CA SER A 211 6.63 54.64 4.70
C SER A 211 7.20 55.51 5.81
N GLN A 212 6.53 56.60 6.12
CA GLN A 212 6.83 57.44 7.28
C GLN A 212 6.01 57.04 8.51
N SER A 213 5.00 56.17 8.34
CA SER A 213 4.15 55.68 9.42
C SER A 213 4.81 54.52 10.14
N LYS A 214 4.99 54.66 11.46
CA LYS A 214 5.50 53.57 12.32
C LYS A 214 4.63 52.30 12.19
N VAL A 215 3.31 52.45 12.19
CA VAL A 215 2.36 51.33 12.14
C VAL A 215 2.46 50.56 10.83
N VAL A 216 2.59 51.27 9.70
CA VAL A 216 2.73 50.64 8.37
C VAL A 216 4.06 49.90 8.27
N ARG A 217 5.16 50.50 8.78
CA ARG A 217 6.48 49.84 8.82
C ARG A 217 6.48 48.58 9.68
N GLU A 218 5.96 48.64 10.89
CA GLU A 218 5.86 47.48 11.80
C GLU A 218 4.99 46.37 11.20
N ARG A 219 3.86 46.72 10.58
CA ARG A 219 3.01 45.72 9.92
C ARG A 219 3.70 45.08 8.71
N SER A 220 4.43 45.87 7.93
CA SER A 220 5.21 45.38 6.79
C SER A 220 6.36 44.46 7.22
N GLU A 221 7.02 44.77 8.35
CA GLU A 221 8.07 43.94 8.93
C GLU A 221 7.55 42.57 9.36
N VAL A 222 6.41 42.54 10.08
CA VAL A 222 5.73 41.28 10.44
C VAL A 222 5.40 40.46 9.18
N MET A 223 4.83 41.12 8.16
CA MET A 223 4.49 40.48 6.90
C MET A 223 5.72 39.95 6.15
N ALA A 224 6.86 40.65 6.23
CA ALA A 224 8.11 40.23 5.61
C ALA A 224 8.68 38.96 6.28
N VAL A 225 8.54 38.84 7.60
CA VAL A 225 8.88 37.63 8.36
C VAL A 225 7.99 36.46 7.96
N GLU A 226 6.67 36.67 7.89
CA GLU A 226 5.71 35.65 7.44
C GLU A 226 5.99 35.19 6.00
N CYS A 227 6.27 36.14 5.10
CA CYS A 227 6.64 35.84 3.71
C CYS A 227 7.88 34.96 3.62
N ASN A 228 8.93 35.26 4.41
CA ASN A 228 10.14 34.44 4.47
C ASN A 228 9.89 33.05 5.06
N LYS A 229 9.02 32.93 6.06
CA LYS A 229 8.61 31.63 6.61
C LYS A 229 8.00 30.75 5.51
N ILE A 230 7.00 31.28 4.80
CA ILE A 230 6.29 30.56 3.73
C ILE A 230 7.23 30.26 2.56
N LEU A 231 8.12 31.19 2.19
CA LEU A 231 9.15 30.96 1.17
C LEU A 231 10.01 29.74 1.51
N ASN A 232 10.46 29.62 2.76
CA ASN A 232 11.27 28.49 3.21
C ASN A 232 10.46 27.19 3.22
N GLU A 233 9.17 27.24 3.54
CA GLU A 233 8.26 26.09 3.47
C GLU A 233 8.07 25.61 2.02
N CYS A 234 7.78 26.51 1.08
CA CYS A 234 7.68 26.18 -0.34
C CYS A 234 8.98 25.59 -0.88
N GLN A 235 10.15 26.12 -0.48
CA GLN A 235 11.45 25.57 -0.86
C GLN A 235 11.64 24.14 -0.33
N ARG A 236 11.34 23.89 0.94
CA ARG A 236 11.41 22.55 1.53
C ARG A 236 10.46 21.59 0.83
N ARG A 237 9.20 21.99 0.63
CA ARG A 237 8.20 21.17 -0.06
C ARG A 237 8.61 20.84 -1.48
N LYS A 238 9.16 21.80 -2.23
CA LYS A 238 9.70 21.56 -3.58
C LYS A 238 10.81 20.53 -3.58
N VAL A 239 11.75 20.59 -2.64
CA VAL A 239 12.84 19.60 -2.51
C VAL A 239 12.27 18.21 -2.23
N THR A 240 11.31 18.11 -1.30
CA THR A 240 10.63 16.85 -0.98
C THR A 240 9.92 16.27 -2.22
N LEU A 241 9.11 17.08 -2.91
CA LEU A 241 8.39 16.66 -4.12
C LEU A 241 9.37 16.24 -5.24
N THR A 242 10.51 16.92 -5.39
CA THR A 242 11.51 16.56 -6.39
C THR A 242 12.13 15.19 -6.12
N LYS A 243 12.44 14.88 -4.86
CA LYS A 243 12.92 13.56 -4.45
C LYS A 243 11.84 12.48 -4.65
N MET A 244 10.61 12.78 -4.25
CA MET A 244 9.46 11.91 -4.45
C MET A 244 9.28 11.57 -5.93
N LEU A 245 9.33 12.55 -6.82
CA LEU A 245 9.18 12.34 -8.26
C LEU A 245 10.22 11.38 -8.82
N GLU A 246 11.47 11.46 -8.36
CA GLU A 246 12.53 10.57 -8.84
C GLU A 246 12.31 9.12 -8.37
N GLU A 247 11.96 8.92 -7.11
CA GLU A 247 11.62 7.59 -6.59
C GLU A 247 10.38 7.01 -7.27
N SER A 248 9.31 7.80 -7.43
CA SER A 248 8.09 7.40 -8.13
C SER A 248 8.36 7.06 -9.61
N ARG A 249 9.31 7.71 -10.29
CA ARG A 249 9.71 7.36 -11.67
C ARG A 249 10.40 6.01 -11.75
N ILE A 250 11.29 5.70 -10.80
CA ILE A 250 11.96 4.40 -10.78
C ILE A 250 10.94 3.30 -10.48
N TRP A 251 10.09 3.53 -9.49
CA TRP A 251 8.97 2.65 -9.17
C TRP A 251 8.05 2.41 -10.38
N ASP A 252 7.63 3.46 -11.09
CA ASP A 252 6.74 3.34 -12.25
C ASP A 252 7.38 2.56 -13.40
N ARG A 253 8.69 2.70 -13.62
CA ARG A 253 9.43 1.90 -14.62
C ARG A 253 9.43 0.42 -14.27
N LEU A 254 9.74 0.07 -13.02
CA LEU A 254 9.70 -1.32 -12.54
C LEU A 254 8.29 -1.89 -12.67
N ARG A 255 7.28 -1.15 -12.21
CA ARG A 255 5.87 -1.51 -12.29
C ARG A 255 5.45 -1.79 -13.73
N LYS A 256 5.77 -0.90 -14.68
CA LYS A 256 5.46 -1.07 -16.10
C LYS A 256 6.13 -2.32 -16.65
N SER A 257 7.43 -2.51 -16.41
CA SER A 257 8.17 -3.68 -16.87
C SER A 257 7.55 -4.99 -16.37
N LEU A 258 7.23 -5.07 -15.07
CA LEU A 258 6.63 -6.26 -14.46
C LEU A 258 5.20 -6.49 -14.96
N THR A 259 4.41 -5.42 -15.10
CA THR A 259 3.04 -5.51 -15.62
C THR A 259 3.02 -6.07 -17.04
N THR A 260 3.89 -5.55 -17.92
CA THR A 260 4.02 -6.03 -19.30
C THR A 260 4.41 -7.50 -19.32
N TRP A 261 5.47 -7.88 -18.60
CA TRP A 261 5.94 -9.25 -18.57
C TRP A 261 4.89 -10.23 -18.01
N LEU A 262 4.25 -9.88 -16.88
CA LEU A 262 3.20 -10.72 -16.30
C LEU A 262 1.98 -10.88 -17.23
N THR A 263 1.59 -9.81 -17.93
CA THR A 263 0.48 -9.86 -18.88
C THR A 263 0.81 -10.76 -20.07
N ASP A 264 2.02 -10.63 -20.62
CA ASP A 264 2.49 -11.44 -21.75
C ASP A 264 2.59 -12.92 -21.39
N VAL A 265 3.16 -13.23 -20.23
CA VAL A 265 3.30 -14.61 -19.75
C VAL A 265 1.94 -15.22 -19.41
N GLN A 266 1.04 -14.48 -18.75
CA GLN A 266 -0.31 -14.98 -18.48
C GLN A 266 -1.07 -15.30 -19.77
N LYS A 267 -0.93 -14.48 -20.81
CA LYS A 267 -1.53 -14.77 -22.12
C LYS A 267 -0.99 -16.08 -22.70
N LYS A 268 0.34 -16.26 -22.73
CA LYS A 268 0.98 -17.48 -23.24
C LYS A 268 0.56 -18.74 -22.46
N VAL A 269 0.54 -18.67 -21.14
CA VAL A 269 0.12 -19.80 -20.28
C VAL A 269 -1.36 -20.16 -20.49
N ILE A 270 -2.24 -19.17 -20.65
CA ILE A 270 -3.65 -19.42 -20.96
C ILE A 270 -3.81 -20.06 -22.34
N ASP A 271 -3.05 -19.61 -23.34
CA ASP A 271 -3.14 -20.18 -24.69
C ASP A 271 -2.58 -21.61 -24.75
N ALA A 272 -1.48 -21.91 -24.04
CA ALA A 272 -0.95 -23.27 -23.90
C ALA A 272 -1.90 -24.23 -23.14
N SER A 273 -2.77 -23.71 -22.26
CA SER A 273 -3.75 -24.55 -21.53
C SER A 273 -4.89 -25.09 -22.39
N LYS A 274 -5.00 -24.69 -23.67
CA LYS A 274 -6.04 -25.15 -24.62
C LYS A 274 -5.61 -26.37 -25.44
N VAL A 275 -4.50 -27.00 -25.08
CA VAL A 275 -3.85 -28.08 -25.83
C VAL A 275 -4.45 -29.44 -25.49
N ASP A 276 -5.71 -29.64 -25.85
CA ASP A 276 -6.25 -30.98 -26.01
C ASP A 276 -6.01 -31.39 -27.47
N ARG A 277 -4.99 -32.24 -27.69
CA ARG A 277 -4.51 -32.82 -28.98
C ARG A 277 -3.49 -31.99 -29.79
N ALA A 278 -2.44 -31.48 -29.16
CA ALA A 278 -1.27 -30.99 -29.91
C ALA A 278 -0.44 -32.14 -30.50
N ASP A 279 0.18 -31.89 -31.66
CA ASP A 279 1.22 -32.74 -32.21
C ASP A 279 2.55 -32.56 -31.46
N THR A 280 3.48 -33.50 -31.69
CA THR A 280 4.79 -33.53 -31.02
C THR A 280 5.64 -32.28 -31.27
N GLU A 281 5.43 -31.61 -32.41
CA GLU A 281 6.16 -30.39 -32.77
C GLU A 281 5.63 -29.18 -32.00
N THR A 282 4.31 -29.07 -31.83
CA THR A 282 3.67 -28.06 -30.98
C THR A 282 4.09 -28.23 -29.52
N LEU A 283 4.14 -29.46 -29.00
CA LEU A 283 4.61 -29.73 -27.62
C LEU A 283 6.07 -29.31 -27.40
N LYS A 284 6.97 -29.55 -28.37
CA LYS A 284 8.37 -29.09 -28.28
C LYS A 284 8.47 -27.57 -28.27
N LYS A 285 7.65 -26.90 -29.09
CA LYS A 285 7.60 -25.43 -29.13
C LYS A 285 7.14 -24.85 -27.80
N GLU A 286 6.06 -25.38 -27.22
CA GLU A 286 5.55 -24.92 -25.93
C GLU A 286 6.52 -25.18 -24.78
N LEU A 287 7.21 -26.33 -24.79
CA LEU A 287 8.25 -26.62 -23.79
C LEU A 287 9.39 -25.61 -23.85
N ASN A 288 9.86 -25.25 -25.05
CA ASN A 288 10.87 -24.21 -25.25
C ASN A 288 10.38 -22.84 -24.77
N GLU A 289 9.12 -22.49 -25.02
CA GLU A 289 8.53 -21.23 -24.55
C GLU A 289 8.44 -21.17 -23.02
N ILE A 290 8.00 -22.25 -22.37
CA ILE A 290 7.95 -22.36 -20.90
C ILE A 290 9.35 -22.30 -20.30
N GLN A 291 10.33 -22.96 -20.91
CA GLN A 291 11.72 -22.93 -20.45
C GLN A 291 12.29 -21.50 -20.51
N GLY A 292 12.05 -20.77 -21.61
CA GLY A 292 12.45 -19.36 -21.70
C GLY A 292 11.76 -18.46 -20.66
N ILE A 293 10.50 -18.74 -20.30
CA ILE A 293 9.81 -18.04 -19.21
C ILE A 293 10.48 -18.36 -17.87
N ALA A 294 10.82 -19.62 -17.60
CA ALA A 294 11.45 -20.06 -16.36
C ALA A 294 12.85 -19.44 -16.17
N GLU A 295 13.62 -19.26 -17.24
CA GLU A 295 14.94 -18.59 -17.23
C GLU A 295 14.83 -17.13 -16.77
N ILE A 296 13.80 -16.41 -17.24
CA ILE A 296 13.59 -14.98 -16.93
C ILE A 296 12.86 -14.78 -15.57
N ALA A 297 12.13 -15.80 -15.09
CA ALA A 297 11.32 -15.70 -13.87
C ALA A 297 12.14 -15.34 -12.62
N GLY A 298 13.38 -15.82 -12.51
CA GLY A 298 14.27 -15.49 -11.40
C GLY A 298 14.62 -14.00 -11.34
N GLU A 299 14.92 -13.39 -12.48
CA GLU A 299 15.16 -11.95 -12.59
C GLU A 299 13.90 -11.13 -12.26
N MET A 300 12.75 -11.58 -12.75
CA MET A 300 11.48 -10.88 -12.50
C MET A 300 11.07 -10.96 -11.04
N LYS A 301 11.43 -12.04 -10.33
CA LYS A 301 11.25 -12.12 -8.88
C LYS A 301 12.04 -11.03 -8.17
N LEU A 302 13.31 -10.86 -8.50
CA LEU A 302 14.15 -9.80 -7.91
C LEU A 302 13.57 -8.40 -8.17
N ARG A 303 13.06 -8.15 -9.38
CA ARG A 303 12.38 -6.89 -9.71
C ARG A 303 11.08 -6.71 -8.92
N MET A 304 10.34 -7.79 -8.66
CA MET A 304 9.13 -7.75 -7.84
C MET A 304 9.46 -7.42 -6.38
N ASP A 305 10.53 -8.01 -5.84
CA ASP A 305 11.03 -7.72 -4.49
C ASP A 305 11.49 -6.25 -4.39
N GLU A 306 12.27 -5.75 -5.37
CA GLU A 306 12.67 -4.34 -5.44
C GLU A 306 11.46 -3.39 -5.54
N LEU A 307 10.45 -3.74 -6.35
CA LEU A 307 9.24 -2.94 -6.47
C LEU A 307 8.53 -2.82 -5.12
N ASN A 308 8.37 -3.92 -4.39
CA ASN A 308 7.73 -3.95 -3.08
C ASN A 308 8.53 -3.14 -2.04
N GLU A 309 9.86 -3.25 -2.04
CA GLU A 309 10.72 -2.46 -1.17
C GLU A 309 10.57 -0.95 -1.44
N ARG A 310 10.67 -0.54 -2.70
CA ARG A 310 10.49 0.88 -3.10
C ARG A 310 9.10 1.40 -2.78
N SER A 311 8.10 0.55 -2.91
CA SER A 311 6.72 0.89 -2.60
C SER A 311 6.53 1.18 -1.11
N ASN A 312 7.06 0.32 -0.24
CA ASN A 312 7.04 0.55 1.20
C ASN A 312 7.83 1.81 1.56
N ALA A 313 9.01 2.00 0.95
CA ALA A 313 9.81 3.21 1.15
C ALA A 313 9.06 4.50 0.73
N LEU A 314 8.31 4.49 -0.37
CA LEU A 314 7.48 5.62 -0.79
C LEU A 314 6.39 5.93 0.24
N LEU A 315 5.68 4.90 0.72
CA LEU A 315 4.61 5.06 1.73
C LEU A 315 5.15 5.54 3.08
N ASP A 316 6.33 5.04 3.49
CA ASP A 316 6.93 5.40 4.77
C ASP A 316 7.56 6.79 4.77
N ASN A 317 8.22 7.19 3.68
CA ASN A 317 8.89 8.49 3.60
C ASN A 317 7.92 9.64 3.32
N TYR A 318 6.75 9.36 2.73
CA TYR A 318 5.79 10.38 2.28
C TYR A 318 4.39 10.15 2.86
N ARG A 319 4.30 9.91 4.17
CA ARG A 319 3.03 9.61 4.89
C ARG A 319 1.98 10.71 4.85
N ALA A 320 2.39 11.96 4.62
CA ALA A 320 1.48 13.08 4.51
C ALA A 320 0.81 13.16 3.13
N ASP A 321 1.30 12.39 2.15
CA ASP A 321 0.81 12.38 0.78
C ASP A 321 -0.03 11.11 0.51
N GLU A 322 -0.84 11.14 -0.56
CA GLU A 322 -1.84 10.11 -0.81
C GLU A 322 -1.20 8.83 -1.37
N GLY A 323 -1.11 7.80 -0.53
CA GLY A 323 -0.54 6.49 -0.88
C GLY A 323 -1.55 5.44 -1.37
N HIS A 324 -2.83 5.77 -1.44
CA HIS A 324 -3.90 4.80 -1.70
C HIS A 324 -3.76 4.11 -3.07
N ASN A 325 -3.61 4.90 -4.15
CA ASN A 325 -3.52 4.37 -5.51
C ASN A 325 -2.25 3.57 -5.74
N LEU A 326 -1.14 3.99 -5.13
CA LEU A 326 0.11 3.24 -5.10
C LEU A 326 -0.13 1.86 -4.46
N SER A 327 -0.67 1.82 -3.23
CA SER A 327 -0.97 0.59 -2.48
C SER A 327 -1.91 -0.35 -3.24
N HIS A 328 -2.96 0.18 -3.86
CA HIS A 328 -3.89 -0.59 -4.69
C HIS A 328 -3.19 -1.21 -5.91
N THR A 329 -2.35 -0.42 -6.58
CA THR A 329 -1.60 -0.87 -7.77
C THR A 329 -0.62 -2.00 -7.44
N ILE A 330 0.09 -1.89 -6.32
CA ILE A 330 1.03 -2.92 -5.84
C ILE A 330 0.28 -4.19 -5.45
N SER A 331 -0.84 -4.06 -4.73
CA SER A 331 -1.67 -5.20 -4.34
C SER A 331 -2.16 -5.99 -5.55
N LYS A 332 -2.63 -5.29 -6.59
CA LYS A 332 -3.04 -5.90 -7.86
C LYS A 332 -1.87 -6.64 -8.54
N LEU A 333 -0.68 -6.06 -8.56
CA LEU A 333 0.48 -6.69 -9.18
C LEU A 333 0.97 -7.92 -8.38
N ASN A 334 0.96 -7.86 -7.05
CA ASN A 334 1.25 -9.00 -6.18
C ASN A 334 0.26 -10.15 -6.37
N ALA A 335 -1.03 -9.84 -6.58
CA ALA A 335 -2.03 -10.85 -6.92
C ALA A 335 -1.75 -11.51 -8.28
N LEU A 336 -1.34 -10.73 -9.31
CA LEU A 336 -0.95 -11.27 -10.62
C LEU A 336 0.30 -12.16 -10.53
N TRP A 337 1.29 -11.74 -9.75
CA TRP A 337 2.51 -12.50 -9.50
C TRP A 337 2.21 -13.82 -8.78
N SER A 338 1.37 -13.79 -7.76
CA SER A 338 0.95 -15.01 -7.03
C SER A 338 0.22 -15.98 -7.96
N LYS A 339 -0.73 -15.48 -8.77
CA LYS A 339 -1.46 -16.27 -9.77
C LYS A 339 -0.54 -16.89 -10.83
N PHE A 340 0.53 -16.19 -11.21
CA PHE A 340 1.54 -16.72 -12.13
C PHE A 340 2.32 -17.88 -11.49
N ASN A 341 2.67 -17.79 -10.20
CA ASN A 341 3.41 -18.84 -9.50
C ASN A 341 2.57 -20.06 -9.09
N ASP A 342 1.25 -19.87 -8.93
CA ASP A 342 0.32 -20.93 -8.53
C ASP A 342 -0.11 -21.85 -9.69
N LYS A 343 -0.02 -21.36 -10.95
CA LYS A 343 -0.32 -22.11 -12.17
C LYS A 343 0.95 -22.77 -12.73
#